data_AF-A0A934C138-F1
#
_entry.id   AF-A0A934C138-F1
#
_cell.length_a   1.000
_cell.length_b   1.000
_cell.length_c   1.000
_cell.angle_alpha   90.00
_cell.angle_beta   90.00
_cell.angle_gamma   90.00
#
_symmetry.space_group_name_H-M   'P 1'
#
loop_
_entity.id
_entity.type
_entity.pdbx_description
1 polymer ?
#
loop_
_entity_poly.entity_id
_entity_poly.type
_entity_poly.pdbx_seq_one_letter_code
_entity_poly.pdbx_strand_id
1 'polypeptide(L)'
;MAKKTSKPSAPLTFDLPESLIERIEACRKGHGFATASEVVRTAIASFDFSTCKPDRDPHRQISVRITADQRALLKRYSKQKDASVGELLRLALEALPTKAGKKK
;
A
#
# COMPACT_ATOMS: atom_id res chain seq x y z
N MET A 1 -37.26 -7.49 22.76
CA MET A 1 -36.35 -6.98 21.70
C MET A 1 -35.15 -7.92 21.60
N ALA A 2 -35.01 -8.65 20.49
CA ALA A 2 -33.90 -9.59 20.32
C ALA A 2 -32.60 -8.81 20.03
N LYS A 3 -31.65 -8.88 20.95
CA LYS A 3 -30.30 -8.33 20.81
C LYS A 3 -29.60 -9.15 19.72
N LYS A 4 -29.52 -8.63 18.48
CA LYS A 4 -28.75 -9.26 17.40
C LYS A 4 -27.28 -9.28 17.82
N THR A 5 -26.83 -10.40 18.38
CA THR A 5 -25.42 -10.65 18.62
C THR A 5 -24.79 -10.93 17.25
N SER A 6 -24.23 -9.90 16.62
CA SER A 6 -23.44 -10.10 15.40
C SER A 6 -22.24 -10.97 15.76
N LYS A 7 -22.16 -12.17 15.15
CA LYS A 7 -20.99 -13.03 15.26
C LYS A 7 -19.74 -12.20 14.92
N PRO A 8 -18.64 -12.32 15.67
CA PRO A 8 -17.41 -11.63 15.33
C PRO A 8 -16.99 -12.07 13.92
N SER A 9 -16.89 -11.12 12.99
CA SER A 9 -16.41 -11.39 11.65
C SER A 9 -14.95 -11.84 11.72
N ALA A 10 -14.52 -12.66 10.76
CA ALA A 10 -13.11 -13.01 10.62
C ALA A 10 -12.25 -11.73 10.58
N PRO A 11 -11.03 -11.75 11.15
CA PRO A 11 -10.14 -10.59 11.10
C PRO A 11 -9.81 -10.25 9.64
N LEU A 12 -9.92 -8.97 9.30
CA LEU A 12 -9.49 -8.44 8.02
C LEU A 12 -8.02 -7.99 8.15
N THR A 13 -7.11 -8.70 7.49
CA THR A 13 -5.68 -8.37 7.48
C THR A 13 -5.35 -7.53 6.25
N PHE A 14 -4.70 -6.39 6.47
CA PHE A 14 -4.23 -5.49 5.42
C PHE A 14 -3.02 -4.70 5.94
N ASP A 15 -2.15 -4.29 5.04
CA ASP A 15 -0.98 -3.48 5.36
C ASP A 15 -1.32 -1.98 5.29
N LEU A 16 -0.80 -1.20 6.23
CA LEU A 16 -0.88 0.26 6.26
C LEU A 16 0.52 0.86 6.43
N PRO A 17 0.81 2.01 5.81
CA PRO A 17 1.97 2.83 6.17
C PRO A 17 1.96 3.19 7.66
N GLU A 18 3.15 3.26 8.28
CA GLU A 18 3.32 3.61 9.69
C GLU A 18 2.65 4.96 10.04
N SER A 19 2.70 5.93 9.14
CA SER A 19 2.03 7.23 9.30
C SER A 19 0.51 7.11 9.47
N LEU A 20 -0.13 6.12 8.85
CA LEU A 20 -1.56 5.85 9.05
C LEU A 20 -1.82 5.09 10.35
N ILE A 21 -0.88 4.26 10.82
CA ILE A 21 -0.96 3.60 12.13
C ILE A 21 -0.91 4.66 13.24
N GLU A 22 0.02 5.62 13.14
CA GLU A 22 0.09 6.76 14.07
C GLU A 22 -1.21 7.58 14.08
N ARG A 23 -1.80 7.79 12.90
CA ARG A 23 -3.07 8.52 12.76
C ARG A 23 -4.24 7.76 13.41
N ILE A 24 -4.26 6.43 13.33
CA ILE A 24 -5.25 5.59 14.03
C ILE A 24 -5.10 5.77 15.55
N GLU A 25 -3.88 5.74 16.07
CA GLU A 25 -3.62 5.93 17.51
C GLU A 25 -4.00 7.33 17.99
N ALA A 26 -3.70 8.37 17.21
CA ALA A 26 -4.10 9.74 17.51
C ALA A 26 -5.63 9.89 17.54
N CYS A 27 -6.32 9.31 16.55
CA CYS A 27 -7.79 9.30 16.50
C CYS A 27 -8.39 8.53 17.68
N ARG A 28 -7.81 7.38 18.04
CA ARG A 28 -8.24 6.59 19.20
C ARG A 28 -8.22 7.42 20.49
N LYS A 29 -7.10 8.10 20.75
CA LYS A 29 -6.94 8.95 21.93
C LYS A 29 -7.84 10.18 21.88
N GLY A 30 -7.94 10.86 20.73
CA GLY A 30 -8.69 12.09 20.57
C GLY A 30 -10.21 11.92 20.69
N HIS A 31 -10.75 10.80 20.22
CA HIS A 31 -12.19 10.51 20.28
C HIS A 31 -12.58 9.57 21.43
N GLY A 32 -11.62 9.10 22.23
CA GLY A 32 -11.88 8.19 23.36
C GLY A 32 -12.32 6.79 22.93
N PHE A 33 -11.94 6.34 21.73
CA PHE A 33 -12.25 4.98 21.27
C PHE A 33 -11.47 3.94 22.09
N ALA A 34 -12.09 2.80 22.35
CA ALA A 34 -11.48 1.74 23.16
C ALA A 34 -10.42 0.94 22.39
N THR A 35 -10.58 0.80 21.07
CA THR A 35 -9.70 -0.05 20.23
C THR A 35 -9.44 0.55 18.86
N ALA A 36 -8.32 0.19 18.23
CA ALA A 36 -8.05 0.53 16.83
C ALA A 36 -9.15 0.03 15.89
N SER A 37 -9.72 -1.15 16.16
CA SER A 37 -10.84 -1.69 15.38
C SER A 37 -12.08 -0.80 15.42
N GLU A 38 -12.31 -0.08 16.52
CA GLU A 38 -13.41 0.87 16.64
C GLU A 38 -13.15 2.12 15.80
N VAL A 39 -11.91 2.63 15.79
CA VAL A 39 -11.49 3.72 14.89
C VAL A 39 -11.75 3.34 13.43
N VAL A 40 -11.31 2.14 13.02
CA VAL A 40 -11.47 1.66 11.64
C VAL A 40 -12.95 1.51 11.27
N ARG A 41 -13.78 0.94 12.17
CA ARG A 41 -15.23 0.83 11.93
C ARG A 41 -15.89 2.20 11.78
N THR A 42 -15.54 3.16 12.64
CA THR A 42 -16.08 4.52 12.56
C THR A 42 -15.64 5.21 11.27
N ALA A 43 -14.38 5.05 10.87
CA ALA A 43 -13.86 5.59 9.62
C ALA A 43 -14.63 5.04 8.40
N ILE A 44 -14.85 3.73 8.34
CA ILE A 44 -15.62 3.09 7.26
C ILE A 44 -17.08 3.58 7.26
N ALA A 45 -17.71 3.69 8.44
CA ALA A 45 -19.09 4.14 8.55
C ALA A 45 -19.30 5.60 8.15
N SER A 46 -18.27 6.44 8.31
CA SER A 46 -18.35 7.89 8.06
C SER A 46 -17.84 8.29 6.68
N PHE A 47 -17.10 7.40 6.00
CA PHE A 47 -16.47 7.70 4.73
C PHE A 47 -17.38 7.36 3.55
N ASP A 48 -17.59 8.32 2.65
CA ASP A 48 -18.34 8.10 1.42
C ASP A 48 -17.47 7.46 0.34
N PHE A 49 -17.61 6.14 0.20
CA PHE A 49 -16.92 5.37 -0.84
C PHE A 49 -17.47 5.62 -2.25
N SER A 50 -18.67 6.18 -2.41
CA SER A 50 -19.28 6.41 -3.72
C SER A 50 -18.62 7.56 -4.48
N THR A 51 -18.13 8.57 -3.76
CA THR A 51 -17.44 9.74 -4.31
C THR A 51 -15.92 9.61 -4.29
N CYS A 52 -15.39 8.58 -3.63
CA CYS A 52 -13.96 8.38 -3.51
C CYS A 52 -13.35 7.92 -4.84
N LYS A 53 -12.38 8.68 -5.35
CA LYS A 53 -11.47 8.23 -6.41
C LYS A 53 -10.15 7.85 -5.76
N PRO A 54 -9.74 6.57 -5.77
CA PRO A 54 -8.42 6.20 -5.30
C PRO A 54 -7.39 6.88 -6.21
N ASP A 55 -6.62 7.79 -5.63
CA ASP A 55 -5.47 8.43 -6.28
C ASP A 55 -4.32 7.44 -6.35
N ARG A 56 -4.46 6.42 -7.19
CA ARG A 56 -3.40 5.48 -7.53
C ARG A 56 -3.06 5.69 -8.98
N ASP A 57 -1.80 6.01 -9.27
CA ASP A 57 -1.28 5.88 -10.63
C ASP A 57 -1.49 4.42 -11.06
N PRO A 58 -2.34 4.14 -12.07
CA PRO A 58 -2.73 2.78 -12.41
C PRO A 58 -1.51 1.98 -12.85
N HIS A 59 -1.08 1.04 -12.00
CA HIS A 59 -0.01 0.11 -12.35
C HIS A 59 -0.50 -0.88 -13.42
N ARG A 60 0.17 -0.88 -14.57
CA ARG A 60 -0.02 -1.89 -15.62
C ARG A 60 1.05 -2.97 -15.53
N GLN A 61 0.65 -4.24 -15.54
CA GLN A 61 1.59 -5.35 -15.68
C GLN A 61 2.13 -5.38 -17.10
N ILE A 62 3.45 -5.41 -17.25
CA ILE A 62 4.16 -5.57 -18.52
C ILE A 62 5.14 -6.74 -18.43
N SER A 63 5.37 -7.42 -19.55
CA SER A 63 6.33 -8.50 -19.66
C SER A 63 7.51 -8.03 -20.51
N VAL A 64 8.70 -7.98 -19.90
CA VAL A 64 9.94 -7.59 -20.58
C VAL A 64 10.98 -8.70 -20.47
N ARG A 65 11.86 -8.80 -21.47
CA ARG A 65 13.02 -9.70 -21.43
C ARG A 65 14.17 -8.98 -20.73
N ILE A 66 14.77 -9.66 -19.76
CA ILE A 66 15.99 -9.22 -19.06
C ILE A 66 16.99 -10.36 -19.08
N THR A 67 18.28 -10.05 -18.95
CA THR A 67 19.33 -11.07 -18.91
C THR A 67 19.27 -11.88 -17.62
N ALA A 68 19.91 -13.05 -17.60
CA ALA A 68 20.02 -13.89 -16.41
C ALA A 68 20.71 -13.13 -15.25
N ASP A 69 21.76 -12.37 -15.56
CA ASP A 69 22.51 -11.58 -14.57
C ASP A 69 21.66 -10.47 -13.96
N GLN A 70 20.89 -9.75 -14.78
CA GLN A 70 19.94 -8.73 -14.30
C GLN A 70 18.89 -9.33 -13.37
N ARG A 71 18.37 -10.52 -13.72
CA ARG A 71 17.40 -11.24 -12.87
C ARG A 71 18.03 -11.67 -11.53
N ALA A 72 19.26 -12.17 -11.55
CA ALA A 72 19.99 -12.55 -10.34
C ALA A 72 20.28 -11.33 -9.44
N LEU A 73 20.67 -10.20 -10.05
CA LEU A 73 20.88 -8.93 -9.36
C LEU A 73 19.62 -8.45 -8.64
N LEU A 74 18.47 -8.42 -9.34
CA LEU A 74 17.19 -8.02 -8.78
C LEU A 74 16.77 -8.93 -7.61
N LYS A 75 16.93 -10.25 -7.75
CA LYS A 75 16.61 -11.21 -6.69
C LYS A 75 17.52 -11.08 -5.46
N ARG A 76 18.79 -10.72 -5.66
CA ARG A 76 19.72 -10.44 -4.56
C ARG A 76 19.29 -9.20 -3.80
N TYR A 77 19.04 -8.10 -4.50
CA TYR A 77 18.66 -6.84 -3.85
C TYR A 77 17.25 -6.87 -3.26
N SER A 78 16.31 -7.61 -3.86
CA SER A 78 14.97 -7.76 -3.30
C SER A 78 15.02 -8.37 -1.90
N LYS A 79 15.87 -9.39 -1.71
CA LYS A 79 16.10 -10.00 -0.40
C LYS A 79 16.87 -9.10 0.57
N GLN A 80 17.88 -8.39 0.07
CA GLN A 80 18.72 -7.52 0.92
C GLN A 80 17.96 -6.29 1.43
N LYS A 81 17.00 -5.78 0.66
CA LYS A 81 16.26 -4.54 0.96
C LYS A 81 14.82 -4.78 1.43
N ASP A 82 14.42 -6.04 1.60
CA ASP A 82 13.04 -6.46 1.89
C ASP A 82 12.01 -5.79 0.98
N ALA A 83 12.37 -5.63 -0.30
CA ALA A 83 11.59 -4.91 -1.30
C ALA A 83 11.18 -5.86 -2.42
N SER A 84 10.03 -5.60 -3.05
CA SER A 84 9.60 -6.41 -4.19
C SER A 84 10.48 -6.15 -5.43
N VAL A 85 10.63 -7.14 -6.30
CA VAL A 85 11.35 -6.93 -7.59
C VAL A 85 10.72 -5.80 -8.41
N GLY A 86 9.38 -5.68 -8.38
CA GLY A 86 8.67 -4.62 -9.07
C GLY A 86 8.97 -3.23 -8.51
N GLU A 87 9.11 -3.11 -7.19
CA GLU A 87 9.51 -1.86 -6.53
C GLU A 87 10.93 -1.42 -6.91
N LEU A 88 11.88 -2.36 -6.90
CA LEU A 88 13.24 -2.07 -7.38
C LEU A 88 13.26 -1.62 -8.85
N LEU A 89 12.42 -2.24 -9.70
CA LEU A 89 12.29 -1.84 -11.09
C LEU A 89 11.66 -0.44 -11.24
N ARG A 90 10.65 -0.08 -10.43
CA ARG A 90 10.07 1.27 -10.45
C ARG A 90 11.11 2.32 -10.10
N LEU A 91 11.86 2.12 -9.01
CA LEU A 91 12.95 3.02 -8.60
C LEU A 91 14.01 3.16 -9.70
N ALA A 92 14.41 2.05 -10.33
CA ALA A 92 15.38 2.08 -11.42
C ALA A 92 14.86 2.84 -12.65
N LEU A 93 13.57 2.71 -12.97
CA LEU A 93 12.93 3.40 -14.10
C LEU A 93 12.73 4.91 -13.81
N GLU A 94 12.36 5.27 -12.58
CA GLU A 94 12.24 6.67 -12.15
C GLU A 94 13.59 7.40 -12.17
N ALA A 95 14.68 6.69 -11.87
CA ALA A 95 16.03 7.23 -11.93
C ALA A 95 16.55 7.43 -13.36
N LEU A 96 15.88 6.88 -14.39
CA LEU A 96 16.29 7.07 -15.79
C LEU A 96 15.92 8.48 -16.26
N PRO A 97 16.87 9.27 -16.78
CA PRO A 97 16.57 10.58 -17.35
C PRO A 97 15.69 10.43 -18.61
N THR A 98 14.58 11.15 -18.66
CA THR A 98 13.60 11.09 -19.76
C THR A 98 14.05 11.82 -21.03
N LYS A 99 15.12 12.62 -20.97
CA LYS A 99 15.71 13.27 -22.15
C LYS A 99 16.72 12.34 -22.83
N ALA A 100 16.34 11.83 -24.00
CA ALA A 100 17.31 11.33 -24.96
C ALA A 100 18.26 12.47 -25.34
N GLY A 101 19.52 12.36 -24.92
CA GLY A 101 20.59 13.17 -25.49
C GLY A 101 20.63 12.91 -26.99
N LYS A 102 20.13 13.87 -27.77
CA LYS A 102 20.23 13.90 -29.24
C LYS A 102 21.73 13.87 -29.57
N LYS A 103 22.29 12.69 -29.89
CA LYS A 103 23.64 12.61 -30.45
C LYS A 103 23.53 12.94 -31.93
N LYS A 104 24.12 14.10 -32.25
CA LYS A 104 24.33 14.68 -33.57
C LYS A 104 25.37 13.87 -34.33
#